data_AF-U9U501-F1
#
_entry.id   AF-U9U501-F1
#
_cell.length_a   1.000
_cell.length_b   1.000
_cell.length_c   1.000
_cell.angle_alpha   90.00
_cell.angle_beta   90.00
_cell.angle_gamma   90.00
#
_symmetry.space_group_name_H-M   'P 1'
#
loop_
_entity.id
_entity.type
_entity.pdbx_description
1 polymer ?
#
loop_
_entity_poly.entity_id
_entity_poly.type
_entity_poly.pdbx_seq_one_letter_code
_entity_poly.pdbx_strand_id
1 'polypeptide(L)'
;MKVLLAFILALSAFTIITAEEGVVRRMEFSLLKKRDTTSKITFYEDDQLNNAACYGRDGIPNYNAKPSDRIGAMSNNNMCYQCVKITNPKNKKSVVVKIIDKCAGCPKNNIDLTKSSFASIADPDDGIVKITWKGVACPSKEMDFNFLQLIRNNGKMTSMYTINYALRAHKRDPFIEFIKGMLMTPFVLHAKPIPQTDDPTEKDEEYHMDANVARYCDILSSIEELINEHIRKQAKAMLLLISTYLGIHVLGVPDQSRLKRLVPSISTFHTQLPLRESFLSANAKHSIAARRFVPPSFNDIRRILNTAQITAIAPKLKLITFDGDMTLYDDGQDFEHDSALVNLLVSLLKYNLIVCVVTAAGYPGDALRYEQRLSGLLKGFENARLSKNMCEKFFVLGGECNYLFQCKEDYHLKYLPETKYQPQNILSWSSDQINAILDVAQENLQRCIDEMKLQCTVLRIVPKPNVKIFREQLDECVLSTQHRIVNYLNSPWGKKNDLPFCAFNGGSDVWVDIGNKLIGVQILQQFLGATPGETLHVGDQFLSTGNDFATRHQCCTLWIVNPDETQGVLLELTALLEAKKSERSLLTLLDHSKILLDSQTI
;
A
#
# COMPACT_ATOMS: atom_id res chain seq x y z
N MET A 1 13.34 -36.32 54.31
CA MET A 1 12.18 -37.21 54.04
C MET A 1 11.60 -36.75 52.71
N LYS A 2 12.21 -37.13 51.58
CA LYS A 2 12.01 -38.43 50.92
C LYS A 2 10.50 -38.72 50.85
N VAL A 3 9.83 -38.23 49.80
CA VAL A 3 8.61 -38.79 49.17
C VAL A 3 8.14 -37.90 47.99
N LEU A 4 8.50 -36.61 47.92
CA LEU A 4 8.06 -35.77 46.79
C LEU A 4 9.01 -35.74 45.56
N LEU A 5 10.23 -36.28 45.68
CA LEU A 5 11.19 -36.36 44.56
C LEU A 5 11.13 -37.69 43.79
N ALA A 6 10.31 -38.66 44.23
CA ALA A 6 10.27 -40.00 43.65
C ALA A 6 9.15 -40.20 42.62
N PHE A 7 8.19 -39.26 42.49
CA PHE A 7 7.08 -39.37 41.53
C PHE A 7 7.33 -38.68 40.18
N ILE A 8 8.35 -37.82 40.07
CA ILE A 8 8.70 -37.14 38.81
C ILE A 8 9.81 -37.89 38.04
N LEU A 9 10.57 -38.77 38.71
CA LEU A 9 11.63 -39.58 38.09
C LEU A 9 11.16 -40.93 37.54
N ALA A 10 9.89 -41.31 37.74
CA ALA A 10 9.30 -42.53 37.18
C ALA A 10 8.52 -42.31 35.87
N LEU A 11 8.26 -41.06 35.49
CA LEU A 11 7.64 -40.69 34.20
C LEU A 11 8.67 -40.30 33.13
N SER A 12 9.95 -40.19 33.49
CA SER A 12 11.05 -39.89 32.58
C SER A 12 11.89 -41.12 32.18
N ALA A 13 11.52 -42.33 32.62
CA ALA A 13 12.30 -43.55 32.42
C ALA A 13 11.56 -44.70 31.71
N PHE A 14 10.36 -44.47 31.18
CA PHE A 14 9.59 -45.49 30.44
C PHE A 14 8.99 -44.98 29.12
N THR A 15 9.78 -44.21 28.35
CA THR A 15 9.69 -44.13 26.88
C THR A 15 11.02 -43.61 26.31
N ILE A 16 12.13 -44.24 26.72
CA ILE A 16 13.33 -44.33 25.89
C ILE A 16 13.38 -45.78 25.40
N ILE A 17 12.61 -46.05 24.35
CA ILE A 17 12.84 -47.16 23.44
C ILE A 17 12.91 -46.50 22.06
N THR A 18 14.10 -46.61 21.47
CA THR A 18 14.43 -46.37 20.06
C THR A 18 14.05 -44.99 19.51
N ALA A 19 15.08 -44.13 19.49
CA ALA A 19 15.39 -43.39 18.27
C ALA A 19 15.46 -44.39 17.10
N GLU A 20 14.33 -44.62 16.45
CA GLU A 20 14.27 -45.11 15.09
C GLU A 20 13.54 -44.06 14.28
N GLU A 21 14.20 -43.72 13.18
CA GLU A 21 13.73 -42.90 12.09
C GLU A 21 12.22 -43.12 11.86
N GLY A 22 11.43 -42.10 12.20
CA GLY A 22 10.08 -41.96 11.69
C GLY A 22 10.18 -41.68 10.20
N VAL A 23 10.42 -42.75 9.44
CA VAL A 23 10.42 -42.86 7.99
C VAL A 23 9.23 -42.05 7.47
N VAL A 24 9.50 -40.80 7.06
CA VAL A 24 8.85 -40.28 5.87
C VAL A 24 9.13 -41.37 4.86
N ARG A 25 8.11 -42.18 4.53
CA ARG A 25 8.17 -43.04 3.37
C ARG A 25 8.51 -42.09 2.22
N ARG A 26 9.81 -42.00 1.91
CA ARG A 26 10.29 -42.09 0.54
C ARG A 26 9.57 -43.31 0.01
N MET A 27 8.34 -43.12 -0.48
CA MET A 27 7.89 -43.91 -1.59
C MET A 27 9.00 -43.74 -2.61
N GLU A 28 9.77 -44.81 -2.76
CA GLU A 28 10.78 -44.92 -3.78
C GLU A 28 10.22 -44.30 -5.05
N PHE A 29 11.08 -43.54 -5.71
CA PHE A 29 10.94 -43.09 -7.09
C PHE A 29 10.99 -44.32 -8.00
N SER A 30 9.99 -45.18 -7.84
CA SER A 30 9.80 -46.46 -8.49
C SER A 30 8.47 -46.33 -9.21
N LEU A 31 8.55 -45.64 -10.35
CA LEU A 31 7.84 -45.90 -11.60
C LEU A 31 8.14 -44.73 -12.54
N LEU A 32 9.40 -44.67 -12.98
CA LEU A 32 9.74 -44.26 -14.34
C LEU A 32 9.06 -45.24 -15.31
N LYS A 33 7.73 -45.14 -15.45
CA LYS A 33 7.03 -45.65 -16.61
C LYS A 33 6.44 -44.44 -17.32
N LYS A 34 6.99 -44.18 -18.51
CA LYS A 34 6.43 -43.31 -19.53
C LYS A 34 4.98 -43.74 -19.76
N ARG A 35 4.03 -43.09 -19.06
CA ARG A 35 2.61 -43.42 -19.14
C ARG A 35 1.93 -42.46 -20.12
N ASP A 36 1.63 -43.06 -21.25
CA ASP A 36 0.52 -42.85 -22.19
C ASP A 36 0.28 -41.49 -22.86
N THR A 37 0.30 -41.54 -24.20
CA THR A 37 0.11 -40.46 -25.17
C THR A 37 -1.35 -40.04 -25.36
N THR A 38 -2.24 -40.44 -24.46
CA THR A 38 -3.71 -40.26 -24.58
C THR A 38 -4.37 -39.52 -23.41
N SER A 39 -3.58 -39.06 -22.42
CA SER A 39 -4.10 -38.35 -21.25
C SER A 39 -4.69 -36.98 -21.65
N LYS A 40 -5.79 -36.58 -21.01
CA LYS A 40 -6.44 -35.28 -21.21
C LYS A 40 -6.55 -34.50 -19.90
N ILE A 41 -6.60 -33.18 -19.99
CA ILE A 41 -6.97 -32.27 -18.91
C ILE A 41 -8.31 -31.61 -19.19
N THR A 42 -9.02 -31.32 -18.10
CA THR A 42 -10.20 -30.46 -17.99
C THR A 42 -9.99 -29.51 -16.80
N PHE A 43 -10.96 -28.66 -16.51
CA PHE A 43 -10.98 -27.89 -15.26
C PHE A 43 -12.38 -27.88 -14.64
N TYR A 44 -12.43 -27.75 -13.32
CA TYR A 44 -13.67 -27.60 -12.54
C TYR A 44 -13.94 -26.12 -12.19
N GLU A 45 -15.21 -25.82 -11.89
CA GLU A 45 -15.68 -24.48 -11.48
C GLU A 45 -15.69 -24.32 -9.93
N ASP A 46 -15.81 -23.08 -9.48
CA ASP A 46 -15.41 -22.59 -8.14
C ASP A 46 -16.10 -23.26 -6.93
N ASP A 47 -17.24 -23.92 -7.09
CA ASP A 47 -18.01 -24.56 -6.02
C ASP A 47 -17.70 -26.05 -5.81
N GLN A 48 -16.87 -26.64 -6.68
CA GLN A 48 -16.64 -28.09 -6.74
C GLN A 48 -15.51 -28.60 -5.83
N LEU A 49 -14.83 -27.71 -5.08
CA LEU A 49 -13.65 -28.02 -4.24
C LEU A 49 -13.93 -28.12 -2.72
N ASN A 50 -15.19 -28.17 -2.32
CA ASN A 50 -15.53 -28.34 -0.90
C ASN A 50 -15.26 -29.78 -0.45
N ASN A 51 -14.46 -29.95 0.60
CA ASN A 51 -14.05 -31.26 1.17
C ASN A 51 -13.19 -32.13 0.24
N ALA A 52 -12.09 -31.58 -0.29
CA ALA A 52 -11.15 -32.30 -1.16
C ALA A 52 -10.72 -33.66 -0.58
N ALA A 53 -10.86 -34.73 -1.38
CA ALA A 53 -10.86 -36.13 -0.95
C ALA A 53 -9.55 -36.65 -0.34
N CYS A 54 -8.45 -35.91 -0.47
CA CYS A 54 -7.19 -36.26 0.18
C CYS A 54 -7.10 -35.78 1.64
N TYR A 55 -7.96 -34.83 2.06
CA TYR A 55 -8.03 -34.32 3.44
C TYR A 55 -9.06 -35.09 4.27
N GLY A 56 -8.87 -35.15 5.60
CA GLY A 56 -9.72 -35.93 6.52
C GLY A 56 -9.23 -37.36 6.86
N ARG A 57 -8.04 -37.76 6.36
CA ARG A 57 -7.30 -38.97 6.80
C ARG A 57 -6.13 -38.57 7.70
N ASP A 58 -5.72 -39.47 8.59
CA ASP A 58 -4.50 -39.35 9.42
C ASP A 58 -4.41 -38.02 10.22
N GLY A 59 -5.55 -37.48 10.67
CA GLY A 59 -5.61 -36.31 11.55
C GLY A 59 -5.41 -34.95 10.86
N ILE A 60 -5.40 -34.89 9.52
CA ILE A 60 -5.21 -33.63 8.77
C ILE A 60 -6.56 -32.88 8.66
N PRO A 61 -6.65 -31.60 9.09
CA PRO A 61 -7.86 -30.79 8.98
C PRO A 61 -8.34 -30.66 7.53
N ASN A 62 -9.65 -30.55 7.33
CA ASN A 62 -10.23 -30.29 6.02
C ASN A 62 -9.73 -28.95 5.47
N TYR A 63 -9.33 -28.94 4.20
CA TYR A 63 -8.86 -27.75 3.49
C TYR A 63 -9.71 -27.54 2.22
N ASN A 64 -10.32 -26.36 2.12
CA ASN A 64 -11.03 -25.94 0.91
C ASN A 64 -10.03 -25.22 0.01
N ALA A 65 -9.55 -25.93 -1.01
CA ALA A 65 -8.61 -25.33 -1.94
C ALA A 65 -9.29 -24.27 -2.80
N LYS A 66 -8.51 -23.26 -3.18
CA LYS A 66 -8.93 -22.16 -4.03
C LYS A 66 -8.56 -22.47 -5.48
N PRO A 67 -9.26 -21.90 -6.48
CA PRO A 67 -8.90 -22.00 -7.89
C PRO A 67 -7.49 -21.48 -8.22
N SER A 68 -6.88 -20.66 -7.35
CA SER A 68 -5.49 -20.20 -7.48
C SER A 68 -4.44 -21.22 -7.03
N ASP A 69 -4.85 -22.23 -6.28
CA ASP A 69 -3.95 -23.24 -5.77
C ASP A 69 -3.58 -24.16 -6.94
N ARG A 70 -2.29 -24.34 -7.22
CA ARG A 70 -1.81 -25.14 -8.35
C ARG A 70 -2.01 -26.63 -8.08
N ILE A 71 -3.25 -27.07 -8.13
CA ILE A 71 -3.70 -28.39 -7.73
C ILE A 71 -4.48 -29.08 -8.84
N GLY A 72 -4.66 -30.39 -8.68
CA GLY A 72 -5.51 -31.17 -9.56
C GLY A 72 -6.20 -32.34 -8.85
N ALA A 73 -7.17 -32.92 -9.55
CA ALA A 73 -7.94 -34.08 -9.14
C ALA A 73 -7.75 -35.23 -10.15
N MET A 74 -7.67 -36.46 -9.65
CA MET A 74 -7.50 -37.66 -10.50
C MET A 74 -8.44 -38.78 -10.06
N SER A 75 -8.70 -39.72 -10.97
CA SER A 75 -9.56 -40.88 -10.68
C SER A 75 -8.97 -41.87 -9.66
N ASN A 76 -7.67 -41.75 -9.33
CA ASN A 76 -6.93 -42.67 -8.48
C ASN A 76 -6.51 -42.03 -7.15
N ASN A 77 -7.08 -42.52 -6.05
CA ASN A 77 -6.81 -42.03 -4.69
C ASN A 77 -5.36 -42.24 -4.22
N ASN A 78 -4.59 -43.12 -4.85
CA ASN A 78 -3.20 -43.37 -4.46
C ASN A 78 -2.22 -42.24 -4.87
N MET A 79 -2.71 -41.21 -5.57
CA MET A 79 -1.91 -40.05 -5.98
C MET A 79 -2.03 -38.87 -5.00
N CYS A 80 -2.78 -39.00 -3.90
CA CYS A 80 -2.93 -37.94 -2.91
C CYS A 80 -1.57 -37.39 -2.46
N TYR A 81 -1.46 -36.06 -2.47
CA TYR A 81 -0.29 -35.25 -2.13
C TYR A 81 0.96 -35.45 -3.01
N GLN A 82 0.87 -36.24 -4.08
CA GLN A 82 1.93 -36.35 -5.08
C GLN A 82 1.87 -35.19 -6.06
N CYS A 83 3.02 -34.80 -6.62
CA CYS A 83 3.09 -33.76 -7.64
C CYS A 83 3.35 -34.35 -9.02
N VAL A 84 2.69 -33.76 -10.03
CA VAL A 84 2.82 -34.17 -11.43
C VAL A 84 3.18 -32.97 -12.28
N LYS A 85 4.15 -33.13 -13.18
CA LYS A 85 4.44 -32.16 -14.23
C LYS A 85 3.63 -32.54 -15.47
N ILE A 86 2.73 -31.64 -15.86
CA ILE A 86 1.83 -31.77 -17.01
C ILE A 86 2.40 -30.92 -18.14
N THR A 87 2.47 -31.47 -19.34
CA THR A 87 2.99 -30.78 -20.53
C THR A 87 1.97 -30.89 -21.67
N ASN A 88 1.63 -29.75 -22.26
CA ASN A 88 0.83 -29.70 -23.47
C ASN A 88 1.76 -29.90 -24.69
N PRO A 89 1.62 -31.00 -25.45
CA PRO A 89 2.50 -31.30 -26.57
C PRO A 89 2.34 -30.32 -27.75
N LYS A 90 1.21 -29.61 -27.86
CA LYS A 90 0.94 -28.64 -28.94
C LYS A 90 1.75 -27.35 -28.77
N ASN A 91 1.74 -26.75 -27.58
CA ASN A 91 2.41 -25.47 -27.31
C ASN A 91 3.68 -25.60 -26.44
N LYS A 92 4.03 -26.82 -26.02
CA LYS A 92 5.16 -27.17 -25.15
C LYS A 92 5.15 -26.55 -23.75
N LYS A 93 4.08 -25.83 -23.37
CA LYS A 93 3.93 -25.28 -22.01
C LYS A 93 3.73 -26.39 -21.00
N SER A 94 4.19 -26.17 -19.77
CA SER A 94 4.09 -27.15 -18.69
C SER A 94 3.74 -26.50 -17.36
N VAL A 95 3.01 -27.23 -16.51
CA VAL A 95 2.67 -26.83 -15.14
C VAL A 95 2.91 -28.00 -14.19
N VAL A 96 3.37 -27.70 -12.97
CA VAL A 96 3.46 -28.69 -11.89
C VAL A 96 2.29 -28.46 -10.94
N VAL A 97 1.50 -29.50 -10.71
CA VAL A 97 0.36 -29.45 -9.79
C VAL A 97 0.45 -30.55 -8.74
N LYS A 98 -0.11 -30.26 -7.56
CA LYS A 98 -0.26 -31.25 -6.48
C LYS A 98 -1.65 -31.89 -6.55
N ILE A 99 -1.72 -33.21 -6.53
CA ILE A 99 -3.01 -33.92 -6.53
C ILE A 99 -3.57 -33.90 -5.11
N ILE A 100 -4.72 -33.26 -4.90
CA ILE A 100 -5.34 -33.14 -3.57
C ILE A 100 -6.79 -33.61 -3.53
N ASP A 101 -7.35 -34.02 -4.67
CA ASP A 101 -8.75 -34.41 -4.75
C ASP A 101 -8.97 -35.59 -5.71
N LYS A 102 -10.14 -36.21 -5.60
CA LYS A 102 -10.59 -37.32 -6.43
C LYS A 102 -11.58 -36.83 -7.47
N CYS A 103 -11.23 -36.95 -8.75
CA CYS A 103 -12.18 -36.71 -9.82
C CYS A 103 -13.02 -37.98 -10.07
N ALA A 104 -14.29 -37.97 -9.65
CA ALA A 104 -15.19 -39.12 -9.77
C ALA A 104 -15.56 -39.46 -11.23
N GLY A 105 -15.62 -38.45 -12.11
CA GLY A 105 -15.97 -38.61 -13.53
C GLY A 105 -14.79 -38.78 -14.49
N CYS A 106 -13.54 -38.65 -14.02
CA CYS A 106 -12.37 -38.67 -14.89
C CYS A 106 -12.00 -40.10 -15.34
N PRO A 107 -11.73 -40.32 -16.64
CA PRO A 107 -11.07 -41.54 -17.11
C PRO A 107 -9.69 -41.73 -16.46
N LYS A 108 -9.20 -42.98 -16.44
CA LYS A 108 -7.86 -43.28 -15.92
C LYS A 108 -6.79 -42.42 -16.62
N ASN A 109 -5.90 -41.85 -15.82
CA ASN A 109 -4.78 -40.97 -16.23
C ASN A 109 -5.15 -39.56 -16.70
N ASN A 110 -6.44 -39.19 -16.71
CA ASN A 110 -6.85 -37.79 -16.90
C ASN A 110 -6.75 -37.01 -15.58
N ILE A 111 -6.56 -35.69 -15.71
CA ILE A 111 -6.36 -34.79 -14.57
C ILE A 111 -7.32 -33.62 -14.74
N ASP A 112 -8.13 -33.38 -13.72
CA ASP A 112 -8.98 -32.19 -13.65
C ASP A 112 -8.23 -31.10 -12.88
N LEU A 113 -8.02 -29.94 -13.47
CA LEU A 113 -7.16 -28.89 -12.94
C LEU A 113 -7.96 -27.74 -12.35
N THR A 114 -7.33 -26.97 -11.46
CA THR A 114 -7.84 -25.61 -11.26
C THR A 114 -7.82 -24.83 -12.58
N LYS A 115 -8.81 -23.97 -12.78
CA LYS A 115 -8.92 -23.09 -13.96
C LYS A 115 -7.63 -22.29 -14.21
N SER A 116 -6.97 -21.83 -13.15
CA SER A 116 -5.67 -21.13 -13.25
C SER A 116 -4.55 -22.04 -13.77
N SER A 117 -4.48 -23.29 -13.31
CA SER A 117 -3.49 -24.27 -13.75
C SER A 117 -3.75 -24.71 -15.19
N PHE A 118 -5.02 -24.87 -15.59
CA PHE A 118 -5.41 -25.15 -16.97
C PHE A 118 -5.02 -24.02 -17.92
N ALA A 119 -5.41 -22.77 -17.58
CA ALA A 119 -5.12 -21.57 -18.36
C ALA A 119 -3.60 -21.33 -18.57
N SER A 120 -2.75 -21.83 -17.66
CA SER A 120 -1.30 -21.71 -17.79
C SER A 120 -0.71 -22.55 -18.93
N ILE A 121 -1.40 -23.61 -19.39
CA ILE A 121 -0.91 -24.55 -20.40
C ILE A 121 -1.87 -24.77 -21.58
N ALA A 122 -3.10 -24.26 -21.53
CA ALA A 122 -4.13 -24.37 -22.56
C ALA A 122 -5.08 -23.17 -22.51
N ASP A 123 -5.77 -22.86 -23.61
CA ASP A 123 -6.82 -21.85 -23.60
C ASP A 123 -8.06 -22.43 -22.92
N PRO A 124 -8.66 -21.79 -21.89
CA PRO A 124 -9.89 -22.27 -21.25
C PRO A 124 -11.02 -22.58 -22.25
N ASP A 125 -11.09 -21.87 -23.38
CA ASP A 125 -12.10 -22.10 -24.41
C ASP A 125 -11.88 -23.41 -25.19
N ASP A 126 -10.68 -24.00 -25.13
CA ASP A 126 -10.41 -25.33 -25.70
C ASP A 126 -11.14 -26.46 -24.93
N GLY A 127 -11.53 -26.21 -23.67
CA GLY A 127 -12.25 -27.11 -22.77
C GLY A 127 -11.48 -28.38 -22.37
N ILE A 128 -11.21 -29.27 -23.32
CA ILE A 128 -10.53 -30.55 -23.10
C ILE A 128 -9.26 -30.64 -23.95
N VAL A 129 -8.09 -30.70 -23.30
CA VAL A 129 -6.79 -30.67 -24.00
C VAL A 129 -6.00 -31.95 -23.76
N LYS A 130 -5.41 -32.51 -24.83
CA LYS A 130 -4.49 -33.66 -24.76
C LYS A 130 -3.16 -33.22 -24.15
N ILE A 131 -2.65 -33.98 -23.19
CA ILE A 131 -1.41 -33.71 -22.47
C ILE A 131 -0.57 -34.96 -22.27
N THR A 132 0.66 -34.77 -21.81
CA THR A 132 1.49 -35.82 -21.21
C THR A 132 1.86 -35.40 -19.80
N TRP A 133 1.90 -36.32 -18.84
CA TRP A 133 2.34 -35.99 -17.48
C TRP A 133 3.31 -37.03 -16.93
N LYS A 134 4.11 -36.60 -15.95
CA LYS A 134 4.99 -37.47 -15.16
C LYS A 134 5.00 -37.08 -13.69
N GLY A 135 5.14 -38.05 -12.80
CA GLY A 135 5.38 -37.78 -11.38
C GLY A 135 6.70 -37.03 -11.19
N VAL A 136 6.70 -36.01 -10.34
CA VAL A 136 7.87 -35.21 -9.99
C VAL A 136 7.89 -34.99 -8.48
N ALA A 137 9.07 -34.68 -7.92
CA ALA A 137 9.14 -34.19 -6.56
C ALA A 137 8.28 -32.93 -6.42
N CYS A 138 7.53 -32.83 -5.34
CA CYS A 138 6.81 -31.59 -5.05
C CYS A 138 7.83 -30.48 -4.83
N PRO A 139 7.65 -29.28 -5.44
CA PRO A 139 8.55 -28.16 -5.21
C PRO A 139 8.64 -27.86 -3.72
N SER A 140 9.82 -28.03 -3.13
CA SER A 140 10.14 -27.43 -1.84
C SER A 140 10.13 -25.92 -2.03
N LYS A 141 9.51 -25.17 -1.10
CA LYS A 141 9.64 -23.71 -1.07
C LYS A 141 11.13 -23.37 -0.93
N GLU A 142 11.81 -23.18 -2.06
CA GLU A 142 13.18 -22.68 -2.29
C GLU A 142 13.78 -23.41 -3.51
N MET A 143 13.55 -22.84 -4.70
CA MET A 143 14.36 -22.88 -5.94
C MET A 143 13.45 -22.89 -7.17
N ASP A 144 13.18 -21.70 -7.73
CA ASP A 144 13.07 -21.55 -9.18
C ASP A 144 13.35 -20.08 -9.59
N PHE A 145 14.64 -19.74 -9.66
CA PHE A 145 15.15 -18.40 -9.98
C PHE A 145 15.08 -18.04 -11.48
N ASN A 146 14.40 -18.82 -12.32
CA ASN A 146 14.24 -18.53 -13.75
C ASN A 146 12.79 -18.48 -14.25
N PHE A 147 11.82 -18.36 -13.33
CA PHE A 147 10.40 -18.19 -13.68
C PHE A 147 9.89 -16.74 -13.51
N LEU A 148 10.70 -15.85 -12.92
CA LEU A 148 10.36 -14.45 -12.66
C LEU A 148 10.45 -13.53 -13.90
N GLN A 149 10.99 -13.99 -15.02
CA GLN A 149 11.13 -13.14 -16.21
C GLN A 149 9.91 -13.17 -17.15
N LEU A 150 8.93 -14.05 -16.94
CA LEU A 150 7.76 -14.21 -17.82
C LEU A 150 6.40 -13.99 -17.13
N ILE A 151 6.36 -13.74 -15.83
CA ILE A 151 5.13 -13.38 -15.06
C ILE A 151 5.08 -11.90 -14.67
N ARG A 152 6.08 -11.08 -15.03
CA ARG A 152 5.99 -9.62 -14.80
C ARG A 152 4.92 -8.90 -15.63
N ASN A 153 4.30 -9.55 -16.61
CA ASN A 153 3.40 -8.85 -17.53
C ASN A 153 1.90 -9.11 -17.42
N ASN A 154 1.36 -10.02 -16.59
CA ASN A 154 -0.12 -10.16 -16.51
C ASN A 154 -0.67 -10.95 -15.30
N GLY A 155 -0.27 -10.61 -14.08
CA GLY A 155 -0.93 -11.16 -12.89
C GLY A 155 -0.62 -10.36 -11.65
N LYS A 156 -1.54 -9.47 -11.27
CA LYS A 156 -1.52 -8.75 -9.98
C LYS A 156 -1.30 -9.74 -8.85
N MET A 157 -0.08 -9.78 -8.31
CA MET A 157 0.13 -10.28 -6.96
C MET A 157 -0.66 -9.36 -6.04
N THR A 158 -1.74 -9.89 -5.45
CA THR A 158 -2.22 -9.32 -4.20
C THR A 158 -1.03 -9.31 -3.25
N SER A 159 -0.61 -8.12 -2.82
CA SER A 159 0.52 -7.97 -1.91
C SER A 159 0.34 -8.89 -0.71
N MET A 160 1.44 -9.27 -0.08
CA MET A 160 1.53 -10.16 1.08
C MET A 160 0.85 -9.58 2.36
N TYR A 161 -0.10 -8.67 2.18
CA TYR A 161 -0.96 -8.03 3.16
C TYR A 161 -2.43 -8.37 2.89
N THR A 162 -2.78 -9.67 2.85
CA THR A 162 -4.14 -10.04 3.25
C THR A 162 -4.21 -9.89 4.76
N ILE A 163 -4.30 -8.64 5.19
CA ILE A 163 -4.56 -8.25 6.57
C ILE A 163 -5.79 -9.04 7.03
N ASN A 164 -5.64 -9.77 8.13
CA ASN A 164 -6.77 -10.46 8.74
C ASN A 164 -7.66 -9.41 9.42
N TYR A 165 -8.57 -8.80 8.64
CA TYR A 165 -9.42 -7.65 8.99
C TYR A 165 -10.31 -7.87 10.22
N ALA A 166 -10.42 -9.12 10.70
CA ALA A 166 -11.22 -9.49 11.86
C ALA A 166 -10.48 -9.33 13.21
N LEU A 167 -9.14 -9.17 13.23
CA LEU A 167 -8.35 -9.33 14.45
C LEU A 167 -7.57 -8.09 14.94
N ARG A 168 -7.66 -6.90 14.30
CA ARG A 168 -6.92 -5.71 14.77
C ARG A 168 -7.68 -4.38 14.67
N ALA A 169 -7.41 -3.51 15.63
CA ALA A 169 -7.78 -2.10 15.63
C ALA A 169 -6.92 -1.34 14.60
N HIS A 170 -7.34 -1.33 13.33
CA HIS A 170 -6.79 -0.42 12.34
C HIS A 170 -6.98 1.03 12.79
N LYS A 171 -6.06 1.92 12.40
CA LYS A 171 -6.32 3.36 12.42
C LYS A 171 -7.44 3.64 11.41
N ARG A 172 -8.68 3.50 11.87
CA ARG A 172 -9.86 3.87 11.09
C ARG A 172 -9.86 5.38 11.06
N ASP A 173 -9.53 5.95 9.90
CA ASP A 173 -9.63 7.38 9.74
C ASP A 173 -11.08 7.81 10.06
N PRO A 174 -11.29 8.66 11.09
CA PRO A 174 -12.64 8.97 11.53
C PRO A 174 -13.46 9.72 10.49
N PHE A 175 -12.82 10.44 9.57
CA PHE A 175 -13.51 11.12 8.49
C PHE A 175 -13.98 10.15 7.40
N ILE A 176 -13.15 9.16 7.04
CA ILE A 176 -13.55 8.07 6.13
C ILE A 176 -14.71 7.26 6.74
N GLU A 177 -14.63 6.90 8.03
CA GLU A 177 -15.72 6.18 8.69
C GLU A 177 -17.00 7.03 8.79
N PHE A 178 -16.87 8.34 9.01
CA PHE A 178 -18.02 9.25 8.98
C PHE A 178 -18.72 9.23 7.60
N ILE A 179 -17.97 9.39 6.50
CA ILE A 179 -18.54 9.34 5.14
C ILE A 179 -19.16 7.97 4.87
N LYS A 180 -18.46 6.88 5.21
CA LYS A 180 -18.95 5.52 5.06
C LYS A 180 -20.25 5.29 5.83
N GLY A 181 -20.37 5.82 7.05
CA GLY A 181 -21.59 5.78 7.85
C GLY A 181 -22.76 6.49 7.16
N MET A 182 -22.52 7.68 6.58
CA MET A 182 -23.55 8.41 5.82
C MET A 182 -24.03 7.64 4.59
N LEU A 183 -23.13 6.97 3.87
CA LEU A 183 -23.45 6.17 2.69
C LEU A 183 -24.03 4.79 3.03
N MET A 184 -23.92 4.34 4.28
CA MET A 184 -24.55 3.09 4.73
C MET A 184 -26.08 3.19 4.74
N THR A 185 -26.61 4.36 5.14
CA THR A 185 -28.06 4.59 5.24
C THR A 185 -28.81 4.31 3.93
N PRO A 186 -28.48 4.93 2.78
CA PRO A 186 -29.16 4.63 1.52
C PRO A 186 -28.93 3.19 1.05
N PHE A 187 -27.79 2.56 1.39
CA PHE A 187 -27.56 1.14 1.09
C PHE A 187 -28.57 0.26 1.83
N VAL A 188 -28.67 0.40 3.15
CA VAL A 188 -29.58 -0.42 3.98
C VAL A 188 -31.05 -0.19 3.60
N LEU A 189 -31.44 1.05 3.30
CA LEU A 189 -32.83 1.39 3.04
C LEU A 189 -33.29 1.08 1.60
N HIS A 190 -32.36 1.04 0.63
CA HIS A 190 -32.74 1.02 -0.78
C HIS A 190 -32.00 0.00 -1.65
N ALA A 191 -30.93 -0.62 -1.17
CA ALA A 191 -30.27 -1.70 -1.91
C ALA A 191 -31.07 -3.00 -1.72
N LYS A 192 -32.12 -3.17 -2.54
CA LYS A 192 -32.92 -4.39 -2.57
C LYS A 192 -32.28 -5.44 -3.50
N PRO A 193 -32.29 -6.74 -3.14
CA PRO A 193 -32.01 -7.80 -4.08
C PRO A 193 -32.95 -7.69 -5.30
N ILE A 194 -32.46 -8.11 -6.46
CA ILE A 194 -33.30 -8.23 -7.66
C ILE A 194 -34.41 -9.26 -7.34
N PRO A 195 -35.70 -8.93 -7.52
CA PRO A 195 -36.77 -9.90 -7.35
C PRO A 195 -36.51 -11.11 -8.26
N GLN A 196 -36.68 -12.33 -7.76
CA GLN A 196 -36.78 -13.49 -8.64
C GLN A 196 -38.15 -13.41 -9.33
N THR A 197 -38.19 -12.90 -10.56
CA THR A 197 -39.38 -12.98 -11.39
C THR A 197 -39.29 -14.30 -12.17
N ASP A 198 -40.28 -15.18 -12.00
CA ASP A 198 -40.45 -16.38 -12.84
C ASP A 198 -41.01 -16.00 -14.24
N ASP A 199 -41.29 -14.71 -14.47
CA ASP A 199 -41.86 -14.18 -15.70
C ASP A 199 -40.78 -13.49 -16.57
N PRO A 200 -40.36 -14.09 -17.70
CA PRO A 200 -39.36 -13.52 -18.61
C PRO A 200 -39.82 -12.25 -19.35
N THR A 201 -41.05 -11.77 -19.13
CA THR A 201 -41.58 -10.55 -19.74
C THR A 201 -41.49 -9.31 -18.83
N GLU A 202 -41.25 -9.50 -17.52
CA GLU A 202 -40.95 -8.39 -16.61
C GLU A 202 -39.49 -7.95 -16.81
N LYS A 203 -39.29 -6.96 -17.68
CA LYS A 203 -38.01 -6.25 -17.75
C LYS A 203 -37.84 -5.45 -16.46
N ASP A 204 -36.98 -5.93 -15.57
CA ASP A 204 -36.51 -5.15 -14.42
C ASP A 204 -35.90 -3.85 -14.93
N GLU A 205 -36.65 -2.77 -14.76
CA GLU A 205 -36.34 -1.49 -15.36
C GLU A 205 -35.02 -0.93 -14.81
N GLU A 206 -34.26 -0.36 -15.75
CA GLU A 206 -33.11 0.54 -15.66
C GLU A 206 -33.20 1.64 -14.57
N TYR A 207 -34.36 1.77 -13.90
CA TYR A 207 -34.75 2.77 -12.90
C TYR A 207 -34.03 2.71 -11.54
N HIS A 208 -33.52 1.55 -11.11
CA HIS A 208 -32.95 1.41 -9.75
C HIS A 208 -31.47 1.78 -9.62
N MET A 209 -30.69 1.72 -10.70
CA MET A 209 -29.27 2.06 -10.65
C MET A 209 -29.05 3.57 -10.54
N ASP A 210 -29.80 4.36 -11.31
CA ASP A 210 -29.73 5.82 -11.30
C ASP A 210 -30.17 6.43 -9.96
N ALA A 211 -31.16 5.84 -9.29
CA ALA A 211 -31.64 6.34 -8.00
C ALA A 211 -30.59 6.19 -6.88
N ASN A 212 -29.81 5.11 -6.84
CA ASN A 212 -28.75 4.94 -5.83
C ASN A 212 -27.54 5.84 -6.12
N VAL A 213 -27.20 6.04 -7.40
CA VAL A 213 -26.18 7.01 -7.80
C VAL A 213 -26.57 8.41 -7.33
N ALA A 214 -27.81 8.84 -7.59
CA ALA A 214 -28.32 10.15 -7.16
C ALA A 214 -28.22 10.33 -5.63
N ARG A 215 -28.69 9.35 -4.83
CA ARG A 215 -28.60 9.41 -3.36
C ARG A 215 -27.18 9.56 -2.85
N TYR A 216 -26.23 8.82 -3.41
CA TYR A 216 -24.82 8.93 -3.03
C TYR A 216 -24.23 10.28 -3.45
N CYS A 217 -24.58 10.78 -4.63
CA CYS A 217 -24.19 12.12 -5.08
C CYS A 217 -24.70 13.21 -4.13
N ASP A 218 -25.96 13.16 -3.71
CA ASP A 218 -26.57 14.17 -2.82
C ASP A 218 -25.90 14.19 -1.45
N ILE A 219 -25.63 13.02 -0.87
CA ILE A 219 -24.90 12.89 0.39
C ILE A 219 -23.49 13.44 0.26
N LEU A 220 -22.77 13.06 -0.80
CA LEU A 220 -21.41 13.52 -1.00
C LEU A 220 -21.35 15.02 -1.23
N SER A 221 -22.27 15.62 -2.00
CA SER A 221 -22.35 17.08 -2.13
C SER A 221 -22.68 17.78 -0.81
N SER A 222 -23.53 17.20 0.02
CA SER A 222 -23.76 17.73 1.38
C SER A 222 -22.48 17.70 2.22
N ILE A 223 -21.63 16.69 2.04
CA ILE A 223 -20.32 16.59 2.71
C ILE A 223 -19.31 17.58 2.10
N GLU A 224 -19.32 17.82 0.79
CA GLU A 224 -18.55 18.89 0.15
C GLU A 224 -18.86 20.25 0.78
N GLU A 225 -20.15 20.55 1.01
CA GLU A 225 -20.57 21.78 1.67
C GLU A 225 -20.04 21.89 3.11
N LEU A 226 -20.02 20.78 3.86
CA LEU A 226 -19.44 20.73 5.21
C LEU A 226 -17.93 21.03 5.17
N ILE A 227 -17.20 20.48 4.20
CA ILE A 227 -15.78 20.77 3.98
C ILE A 227 -15.60 22.25 3.63
N ASN A 228 -16.41 22.78 2.71
CA ASN A 228 -16.33 24.18 2.27
C ASN A 228 -16.69 25.18 3.38
N GLU A 229 -17.64 24.85 4.26
CA GLU A 229 -17.89 25.60 5.50
C GLU A 229 -16.66 25.57 6.41
N HIS A 230 -16.05 24.39 6.59
CA HIS A 230 -14.88 24.21 7.43
C HIS A 230 -13.69 25.04 6.93
N ILE A 231 -13.38 24.99 5.63
CA ILE A 231 -12.34 25.82 4.99
C ILE A 231 -12.60 27.32 5.21
N ARG A 232 -13.84 27.78 5.03
CA ARG A 232 -14.20 29.20 5.27
C ARG A 232 -13.97 29.61 6.72
N LYS A 233 -14.24 28.73 7.69
CA LYS A 233 -14.00 28.99 9.13
C LYS A 233 -12.51 28.96 9.48
N GLN A 234 -11.71 28.10 8.82
CA GLN A 234 -10.25 28.10 8.94
C GLN A 234 -9.64 29.42 8.43
N ALA A 235 -10.03 29.87 7.24
CA ALA A 235 -9.49 31.09 6.64
C ALA A 235 -9.77 32.34 7.49
N LYS A 236 -10.97 32.43 8.11
CA LYS A 236 -11.31 33.52 9.03
C LYS A 236 -10.44 33.53 10.29
N ALA A 237 -10.03 32.36 10.79
CA ALA A 237 -9.12 32.27 11.93
C ALA A 237 -7.68 32.72 11.58
N MET A 238 -7.23 32.46 10.36
CA MET A 238 -5.91 32.91 9.88
C MET A 238 -5.87 34.43 9.65
N LEU A 239 -6.94 35.02 9.10
CA LEU A 239 -7.05 36.48 8.94
C LEU A 239 -7.10 37.20 10.31
N LEU A 240 -7.63 36.55 11.34
CA LEU A 240 -7.67 37.07 12.72
C LEU A 240 -6.28 37.23 13.34
N LEU A 241 -5.33 36.32 13.08
CA LEU A 241 -3.96 36.46 13.60
C LEU A 241 -3.28 37.74 13.09
N ILE A 242 -3.57 38.13 11.84
CA ILE A 242 -3.08 39.38 11.23
C ILE A 242 -3.84 40.59 11.82
N SER A 243 -5.16 40.47 12.01
CA SER A 243 -6.04 41.53 12.53
C SER A 243 -5.85 41.83 14.03
N THR A 244 -5.44 40.83 14.82
CA THR A 244 -5.16 41.00 16.26
C THR A 244 -3.90 41.82 16.49
N TYR A 245 -2.93 41.76 15.55
CA TYR A 245 -1.79 42.67 15.49
C TYR A 245 -2.22 44.14 15.20
N LEU A 246 -3.45 44.36 14.73
CA LEU A 246 -4.06 45.64 14.36
C LEU A 246 -5.25 46.05 15.26
N GLY A 247 -5.54 45.31 16.35
CA GLY A 247 -6.56 45.69 17.34
C GLY A 247 -8.03 45.52 16.92
N ILE A 248 -8.34 44.75 15.88
CA ILE A 248 -9.73 44.45 15.46
C ILE A 248 -10.06 42.99 15.81
N HIS A 249 -11.01 42.80 16.74
CA HIS A 249 -11.49 41.48 17.16
C HIS A 249 -12.56 40.93 16.21
N VAL A 250 -12.27 39.82 15.51
CA VAL A 250 -13.27 39.03 14.78
C VAL A 250 -13.09 37.55 15.11
N LEU A 251 -14.00 36.94 15.85
CA LEU A 251 -13.93 35.53 16.25
C LEU A 251 -13.99 34.57 15.03
N GLY A 252 -12.84 34.08 14.58
CA GLY A 252 -12.74 32.90 13.71
C GLY A 252 -12.49 31.65 14.57
N VAL A 253 -13.30 30.60 14.40
CA VAL A 253 -13.29 29.45 15.33
C VAL A 253 -13.47 28.15 14.51
N PRO A 254 -12.37 27.52 14.05
CA PRO A 254 -12.43 26.23 13.33
C PRO A 254 -13.19 25.16 14.12
N ASP A 255 -13.08 25.22 15.46
CA ASP A 255 -13.80 24.40 16.44
C ASP A 255 -15.33 24.57 16.40
N GLN A 256 -15.83 25.66 15.79
CA GLN A 256 -17.26 25.90 15.60
C GLN A 256 -17.80 25.41 14.25
N SER A 257 -16.96 24.84 13.38
CA SER A 257 -17.47 24.24 12.13
C SER A 257 -18.35 23.03 12.42
N ARG A 258 -19.39 22.82 11.59
CA ARG A 258 -20.23 21.61 11.68
C ARG A 258 -19.38 20.34 11.54
N LEU A 259 -18.45 20.34 10.59
CA LEU A 259 -17.58 19.19 10.34
C LEU A 259 -16.69 18.84 11.55
N LYS A 260 -16.07 19.82 12.21
CA LYS A 260 -15.25 19.58 13.41
C LYS A 260 -16.05 19.05 14.59
N ARG A 261 -17.31 19.47 14.74
CA ARG A 261 -18.22 18.90 15.76
C ARG A 261 -18.59 17.45 15.49
N LEU A 262 -18.81 17.10 14.21
CA LEU A 262 -19.16 15.73 13.80
C LEU A 262 -17.94 14.80 13.79
N VAL A 263 -16.77 15.31 13.43
CA VAL A 263 -15.50 14.59 13.35
C VAL A 263 -14.43 15.39 14.10
N PRO A 264 -14.33 15.24 15.44
CA PRO A 264 -13.41 16.04 16.25
C PRO A 264 -11.93 15.93 15.87
N SER A 265 -11.52 14.81 15.26
CA SER A 265 -10.16 14.58 14.78
C SER A 265 -9.86 15.24 13.42
N ILE A 266 -10.84 15.89 12.77
CA ILE A 266 -10.62 16.52 11.48
C ILE A 266 -9.62 17.69 11.60
N SER A 267 -8.73 17.78 10.63
CA SER A 267 -7.64 18.76 10.56
C SER A 267 -7.89 19.79 9.45
N THR A 268 -6.82 20.43 8.98
CA THR A 268 -6.84 21.42 7.93
C THR A 268 -7.24 20.83 6.57
N PHE A 269 -8.01 21.57 5.77
CA PHE A 269 -8.22 21.27 4.35
C PHE A 269 -7.57 22.37 3.53
N HIS A 270 -6.70 22.00 2.60
CA HIS A 270 -5.96 22.97 1.78
C HIS A 270 -6.61 23.23 0.41
N THR A 271 -7.59 22.41 0.03
CA THR A 271 -8.35 22.51 -1.21
C THR A 271 -9.81 22.14 -0.98
N GLN A 272 -10.70 22.66 -1.83
CA GLN A 272 -12.09 22.20 -1.90
C GLN A 272 -12.11 20.83 -2.57
N LEU A 273 -12.85 19.85 -2.02
CA LEU A 273 -12.85 18.48 -2.52
C LEU A 273 -14.12 18.22 -3.35
N PRO A 274 -14.03 17.93 -4.66
CA PRO A 274 -15.17 17.58 -5.50
C PRO A 274 -15.55 16.10 -5.31
N LEU A 275 -16.02 15.74 -4.12
CA LEU A 275 -16.46 14.39 -3.74
C LEU A 275 -17.55 13.80 -4.66
N ARG A 276 -18.54 14.59 -5.11
CA ARG A 276 -19.63 14.13 -6.00
C ARG A 276 -19.06 13.68 -7.34
N GLU A 277 -18.25 14.52 -7.97
CA GLU A 277 -17.63 14.19 -9.26
C GLU A 277 -16.64 13.02 -9.11
N SER A 278 -15.88 13.00 -8.01
CA SER A 278 -14.93 11.93 -7.73
C SER A 278 -15.63 10.59 -7.50
N PHE A 279 -16.79 10.59 -6.84
CA PHE A 279 -17.63 9.41 -6.73
C PHE A 279 -18.20 8.96 -8.06
N LEU A 280 -18.67 9.87 -8.91
CA LEU A 280 -19.14 9.48 -10.25
C LEU A 280 -18.03 8.79 -11.06
N SER A 281 -16.81 9.34 -11.02
CA SER A 281 -15.62 8.73 -11.64
C SER A 281 -15.31 7.34 -11.05
N ALA A 282 -15.30 7.21 -9.73
CA ALA A 282 -15.05 5.92 -9.07
C ALA A 282 -16.18 4.90 -9.34
N ASN A 283 -17.43 5.34 -9.36
CA ASN A 283 -18.59 4.51 -9.63
C ASN A 283 -18.61 4.00 -11.08
N ALA A 284 -18.18 4.83 -12.04
CA ALA A 284 -18.04 4.40 -13.44
C ALA A 284 -17.03 3.24 -13.60
N LYS A 285 -15.99 3.19 -12.77
CA LYS A 285 -14.94 2.14 -12.80
C LYS A 285 -15.27 0.91 -11.97
N HIS A 286 -15.99 1.09 -10.87
CA HIS A 286 -16.13 0.05 -9.83
C HIS A 286 -17.58 -0.31 -9.49
N SER A 287 -18.54 0.32 -10.15
CA SER A 287 -19.98 0.06 -10.00
C SER A 287 -20.42 0.05 -8.52
N ILE A 288 -19.87 0.98 -7.73
CA ILE A 288 -20.06 1.10 -6.28
C ILE A 288 -21.55 1.07 -5.92
N ALA A 289 -22.37 1.83 -6.65
CA ALA A 289 -23.81 1.98 -6.45
C ALA A 289 -24.66 0.84 -7.02
N ALA A 290 -24.09 -0.02 -7.86
CA ALA A 290 -24.77 -1.20 -8.39
C ALA A 290 -24.81 -2.34 -7.36
N ARG A 291 -23.93 -2.34 -6.35
CA ARG A 291 -23.86 -3.39 -5.34
C ARG A 291 -25.16 -3.47 -4.52
N ARG A 292 -25.60 -4.70 -4.23
CA ARG A 292 -26.81 -4.98 -3.43
C ARG A 292 -26.54 -5.73 -2.12
N PHE A 293 -25.40 -6.41 -2.04
CA PHE A 293 -25.02 -7.21 -0.87
C PHE A 293 -23.80 -6.67 -0.13
N VAL A 294 -23.02 -5.82 -0.78
CA VAL A 294 -21.79 -5.25 -0.23
C VAL A 294 -21.87 -3.72 -0.27
N PRO A 295 -21.91 -3.03 0.88
CA PRO A 295 -21.97 -1.58 0.91
C PRO A 295 -20.63 -0.93 0.50
N PRO A 296 -20.61 0.40 0.27
CA PRO A 296 -19.37 1.16 0.17
C PRO A 296 -18.39 0.83 1.31
N SER A 297 -17.23 0.34 0.92
CA SER A 297 -16.15 -0.06 1.83
C SER A 297 -15.29 1.15 2.21
N PHE A 298 -14.48 0.99 3.26
CA PHE A 298 -13.48 1.99 3.64
C PHE A 298 -12.56 2.37 2.46
N ASN A 299 -12.13 1.37 1.68
CA ASN A 299 -11.26 1.57 0.53
C ASN A 299 -11.96 2.29 -0.62
N ASP A 300 -13.26 2.09 -0.82
CA ASP A 300 -14.01 2.85 -1.82
C ASP A 300 -13.98 4.35 -1.48
N ILE A 301 -14.23 4.68 -0.21
CA ILE A 301 -14.23 6.08 0.25
C ILE A 301 -12.83 6.68 0.21
N ARG A 302 -11.80 5.94 0.62
CA ARG A 302 -10.39 6.35 0.51
C ARG A 302 -10.02 6.70 -0.92
N ARG A 303 -10.41 5.88 -1.90
CA ARG A 303 -10.14 6.11 -3.32
C ARG A 303 -10.89 7.34 -3.85
N ILE A 304 -12.16 7.51 -3.47
CA ILE A 304 -12.93 8.71 -3.81
C ILE A 304 -12.24 9.97 -3.29
N LEU A 305 -11.75 9.95 -2.05
CA LEU A 305 -11.01 11.06 -1.45
C LEU A 305 -9.67 11.32 -2.16
N ASN A 306 -8.92 10.27 -2.52
CA ASN A 306 -7.69 10.42 -3.30
C ASN A 306 -7.97 11.11 -4.65
N THR A 307 -8.97 10.65 -5.41
CA THR A 307 -9.36 11.28 -6.68
C THR A 307 -9.82 12.72 -6.47
N ALA A 308 -10.59 13.01 -5.42
CA ALA A 308 -11.02 14.38 -5.10
C ALA A 308 -9.83 15.29 -4.79
N GLN A 309 -8.87 14.81 -4.02
CA GLN A 309 -7.68 15.55 -3.64
C GLN A 309 -6.82 15.89 -4.87
N ILE A 310 -6.59 14.91 -5.75
CA ILE A 310 -5.82 15.09 -6.99
C ILE A 310 -6.53 16.08 -7.93
N THR A 311 -7.82 15.89 -8.14
CA THR A 311 -8.65 16.76 -9.00
C THR A 311 -8.58 18.21 -8.51
N ALA A 312 -8.68 18.40 -7.20
CA ALA A 312 -8.65 19.72 -6.58
C ALA A 312 -7.27 20.40 -6.63
N ILE A 313 -6.18 19.65 -6.44
CA ILE A 313 -4.83 20.22 -6.34
C ILE A 313 -4.10 20.37 -7.67
N ALA A 314 -4.39 19.52 -8.67
CA ALA A 314 -3.74 19.54 -9.98
C ALA A 314 -3.59 20.94 -10.62
N PRO A 315 -4.56 21.89 -10.53
CA PRO A 315 -4.42 23.23 -11.08
C PRO A 315 -3.28 24.07 -10.48
N LYS A 316 -2.95 23.81 -9.20
CA LYS A 316 -2.04 24.62 -8.39
C LYS A 316 -0.80 23.83 -7.97
N LEU A 317 -0.74 22.54 -8.27
CA LEU A 317 0.32 21.66 -7.84
C LEU A 317 1.68 22.19 -8.28
N LYS A 318 2.58 22.39 -7.31
CA LYS A 318 3.96 22.82 -7.52
C LYS A 318 4.96 21.79 -7.00
N LEU A 319 4.67 21.23 -5.82
CA LEU A 319 5.51 20.25 -5.14
C LEU A 319 4.72 18.96 -4.94
N ILE A 320 5.31 17.84 -5.35
CA ILE A 320 4.81 16.52 -5.01
C ILE A 320 5.90 15.75 -4.26
N THR A 321 5.54 15.21 -3.10
CA THR A 321 6.43 14.41 -2.27
C THR A 321 5.91 12.98 -2.19
N PHE A 322 6.83 12.03 -2.22
CA PHE A 322 6.52 10.61 -2.14
C PHE A 322 7.20 10.03 -0.93
N ASP A 323 6.49 9.20 -0.17
CA ASP A 323 7.16 8.22 0.66
C ASP A 323 7.94 7.23 -0.22
N GLY A 324 9.05 6.73 0.30
CA GLY A 324 9.86 5.73 -0.39
C GLY A 324 9.22 4.35 -0.31
N ASP A 325 9.36 3.71 0.86
CA ASP A 325 8.91 2.35 1.11
C ASP A 325 7.37 2.23 1.01
N MET A 326 6.87 1.10 0.50
CA MET A 326 5.44 0.79 0.30
C MET A 326 4.66 1.72 -0.64
N THR A 327 5.27 2.81 -1.11
CA THR A 327 4.65 3.82 -1.97
C THR A 327 5.29 3.86 -3.36
N LEU A 328 6.63 3.87 -3.45
CA LEU A 328 7.35 3.85 -4.74
C LEU A 328 7.90 2.47 -5.10
N TYR A 329 8.22 1.65 -4.09
CA TYR A 329 8.74 0.29 -4.24
C TYR A 329 8.33 -0.56 -3.04
N ASP A 330 8.42 -1.88 -3.19
CA ASP A 330 8.15 -2.82 -2.10
C ASP A 330 9.14 -2.65 -0.94
N ASP A 331 8.75 -3.09 0.26
CA ASP A 331 9.45 -2.82 1.52
C ASP A 331 10.89 -3.34 1.47
N GLY A 332 11.84 -2.43 1.67
CA GLY A 332 13.27 -2.74 1.65
C GLY A 332 13.82 -3.15 0.28
N GLN A 333 13.08 -2.96 -0.81
CA GLN A 333 13.54 -3.22 -2.18
C GLN A 333 14.09 -1.96 -2.85
N ASP A 334 14.87 -2.18 -3.91
CA ASP A 334 15.36 -1.11 -4.79
C ASP A 334 14.33 -0.78 -5.87
N PHE A 335 14.37 0.44 -6.39
CA PHE A 335 13.52 0.89 -7.48
C PHE A 335 13.82 0.11 -8.76
N GLU A 336 12.86 -0.69 -9.24
CA GLU A 336 13.06 -1.53 -10.43
C GLU A 336 13.40 -0.73 -11.70
N HIS A 337 14.31 -1.27 -12.50
CA HIS A 337 14.61 -0.74 -13.84
C HIS A 337 13.40 -0.93 -14.76
N ASP A 338 12.93 0.14 -15.39
CA ASP A 338 11.86 0.15 -16.41
C ASP A 338 10.45 -0.19 -15.86
N SER A 339 10.01 0.55 -14.84
CA SER A 339 8.62 0.50 -14.37
C SER A 339 7.79 1.64 -14.97
N ALA A 340 6.49 1.39 -15.16
CA ALA A 340 5.53 2.43 -15.56
C ALA A 340 5.59 3.67 -14.63
N LEU A 341 5.96 3.45 -13.36
CA LEU A 341 6.14 4.51 -12.37
C LEU A 341 7.31 5.44 -12.68
N VAL A 342 8.44 4.94 -13.21
CA VAL A 342 9.54 5.79 -13.70
C VAL A 342 9.03 6.79 -14.73
N ASN A 343 8.28 6.31 -15.73
CA ASN A 343 7.76 7.13 -16.81
C ASN A 343 6.77 8.19 -16.30
N LEU A 344 5.99 7.86 -15.27
CA LEU A 344 5.10 8.82 -14.62
C LEU A 344 5.88 9.89 -13.87
N LEU A 345 6.90 9.53 -13.08
CA LEU A 345 7.75 10.50 -12.36
C LEU A 345 8.51 11.42 -13.33
N VAL A 346 9.04 10.87 -14.43
CA VAL A 346 9.60 11.63 -15.56
C VAL A 346 8.58 12.62 -16.11
N SER A 347 7.32 12.19 -16.27
CA SER A 347 6.25 13.05 -16.77
C SER A 347 5.96 14.21 -15.82
N LEU A 348 5.93 13.99 -14.50
CA LEU A 348 5.75 15.06 -13.51
C LEU A 348 6.82 16.15 -13.65
N LEU A 349 8.09 15.75 -13.80
CA LEU A 349 9.20 16.68 -14.04
C LEU A 349 9.03 17.45 -15.37
N LYS A 350 8.53 16.79 -16.43
CA LYS A 350 8.20 17.43 -17.72
C LYS A 350 7.04 18.42 -17.61
N TYR A 351 6.10 18.23 -16.69
CA TYR A 351 5.07 19.23 -16.32
C TYR A 351 5.59 20.31 -15.38
N ASN A 352 6.91 20.45 -15.24
CA ASN A 352 7.56 21.51 -14.49
C ASN A 352 7.33 21.43 -12.97
N LEU A 353 6.86 20.29 -12.46
CA LEU A 353 6.66 20.04 -11.04
C LEU A 353 8.00 19.76 -10.33
N ILE A 354 8.04 20.08 -9.05
CA ILE A 354 9.13 19.69 -8.15
C ILE A 354 8.76 18.35 -7.52
N VAL A 355 9.63 17.36 -7.64
CA VAL A 355 9.40 16.00 -7.15
C VAL A 355 10.40 15.70 -6.04
N CYS A 356 9.93 15.25 -4.88
CA CYS A 356 10.80 14.87 -3.77
C CYS A 356 10.46 13.46 -3.25
N VAL A 357 11.46 12.62 -3.05
CA VAL A 357 11.30 11.37 -2.28
C VAL A 357 11.67 11.66 -0.83
N VAL A 358 10.75 11.44 0.10
CA VAL A 358 10.95 11.59 1.54
C VAL A 358 11.00 10.19 2.15
N THR A 359 12.12 9.82 2.77
CA THR A 359 12.32 8.47 3.31
C THR A 359 12.86 8.52 4.73
N ALA A 360 12.46 7.55 5.55
CA ALA A 360 13.01 7.37 6.89
C ALA A 360 14.47 6.92 6.86
N ALA A 361 14.94 6.30 5.76
CA ALA A 361 16.34 5.91 5.65
C ALA A 361 17.27 7.13 5.76
N GLY A 362 18.11 7.15 6.80
CA GLY A 362 19.11 8.17 7.07
C GLY A 362 20.53 7.70 6.81
N TYR A 363 21.22 8.32 5.84
CA TYR A 363 22.65 8.14 5.56
C TYR A 363 23.31 9.53 5.50
N PRO A 364 23.88 10.02 6.61
CA PRO A 364 24.41 11.39 6.69
C PRO A 364 25.43 11.67 5.58
N GLY A 365 25.08 12.57 4.66
CA GLY A 365 25.94 12.98 3.54
C GLY A 365 26.27 11.91 2.49
N ASP A 366 25.80 10.66 2.65
CA ASP A 366 26.12 9.54 1.77
C ASP A 366 25.10 9.42 0.63
N ALA A 367 25.32 10.21 -0.42
CA ALA A 367 24.47 10.21 -1.61
C ALA A 367 24.42 8.82 -2.30
N LEU A 368 25.52 8.06 -2.28
CA LEU A 368 25.64 6.80 -3.02
C LEU A 368 24.64 5.75 -2.52
N ARG A 369 24.36 5.69 -1.21
CA ARG A 369 23.33 4.78 -0.68
C ARG A 369 21.92 5.14 -1.15
N TYR A 370 21.59 6.43 -1.25
CA TYR A 370 20.32 6.86 -1.80
C TYR A 370 20.23 6.57 -3.30
N GLU A 371 21.33 6.76 -4.04
CA GLU A 371 21.40 6.43 -5.46
C GLU A 371 21.22 4.95 -5.74
N GLN A 372 21.78 4.06 -4.90
CA GLN A 372 21.59 2.62 -5.03
C GLN A 372 20.10 2.25 -4.99
N ARG A 373 19.38 2.75 -3.97
CA ARG A 373 17.93 2.53 -3.81
C ARG A 373 17.10 3.10 -4.97
N LEU A 374 17.53 4.21 -5.54
CA LEU A 374 16.82 4.94 -6.61
C LEU A 374 17.43 4.72 -7.99
N SER A 375 18.29 3.71 -8.16
CA SER A 375 19.10 3.52 -9.36
C SER A 375 18.25 3.33 -10.62
N GLY A 376 17.14 2.59 -10.51
CA GLY A 376 16.15 2.45 -11.60
C GLY A 376 15.54 3.77 -12.04
N LEU A 377 15.22 4.66 -11.09
CA LEU A 377 14.63 5.96 -11.36
C LEU A 377 15.64 6.93 -11.99
N LEU A 378 16.84 7.03 -11.43
CA LEU A 378 17.91 7.92 -11.95
C LEU A 378 18.34 7.48 -13.35
N LYS A 379 18.46 6.17 -13.61
CA LYS A 379 18.70 5.67 -14.96
C LYS A 379 17.56 6.00 -15.92
N GLY A 380 16.32 5.97 -15.42
CA GLY A 380 15.15 6.44 -16.15
C GLY A 380 15.25 7.91 -16.57
N PHE A 381 15.76 8.78 -15.70
CA PHE A 381 15.99 10.20 -16.02
C PHE A 381 17.04 10.38 -17.11
N GLU A 382 18.13 9.62 -17.04
CA GLU A 382 19.18 9.61 -18.07
C GLU A 382 18.63 9.12 -19.42
N ASN A 383 17.90 8.00 -19.42
CA ASN A 383 17.30 7.43 -20.63
C ASN A 383 16.28 8.39 -21.26
N ALA A 384 15.50 9.10 -20.44
CA ALA A 384 14.56 10.13 -20.88
C ALA A 384 15.24 11.45 -21.30
N ARG A 385 16.57 11.56 -21.13
CA ARG A 385 17.40 12.73 -21.44
C ARG A 385 16.83 14.01 -20.82
N LEU A 386 16.49 13.95 -19.52
CA LEU A 386 16.00 15.13 -18.81
C LEU A 386 17.03 16.25 -18.87
N SER A 387 16.54 17.47 -19.10
CA SER A 387 17.39 18.67 -19.11
C SER A 387 17.86 19.02 -17.69
N LYS A 388 18.94 19.81 -17.57
CA LYS A 388 19.46 20.30 -16.29
C LYS A 388 18.37 20.87 -15.38
N ASN A 389 17.53 21.75 -15.89
CA ASN A 389 16.45 22.39 -15.13
C ASN A 389 15.39 21.37 -14.64
N MET A 390 15.17 20.28 -15.38
CA MET A 390 14.28 19.21 -14.95
C MET A 390 14.93 18.32 -13.88
N CYS A 391 16.21 17.96 -14.05
CA CYS A 391 16.95 17.19 -13.04
C CYS A 391 17.04 17.94 -11.70
N GLU A 392 17.31 19.24 -11.74
CA GLU A 392 17.43 20.09 -10.55
C GLU A 392 16.09 20.29 -9.81
N LYS A 393 14.98 19.78 -10.35
CA LYS A 393 13.66 19.72 -9.67
C LYS A 393 13.38 18.40 -8.96
N PHE A 394 14.30 17.44 -9.03
CA PHE A 394 14.22 16.20 -8.28
C PHE A 394 15.08 16.27 -7.02
N PHE A 395 14.46 15.92 -5.89
CA PHE A 395 15.07 15.94 -4.57
C PHE A 395 14.86 14.61 -3.85
N VAL A 396 15.75 14.33 -2.89
CA VAL A 396 15.59 13.23 -1.93
C VAL A 396 15.84 13.79 -0.54
N LEU A 397 14.88 13.64 0.35
CA LEU A 397 14.99 14.00 1.76
C LEU A 397 15.04 12.72 2.60
N GLY A 398 16.23 12.39 3.09
CA GLY A 398 16.48 11.22 3.92
C GLY A 398 16.45 11.51 5.41
N GLY A 399 16.32 10.45 6.21
CA GLY A 399 16.20 10.52 7.66
C GLY A 399 14.97 11.32 8.08
N GLU A 400 13.86 11.16 7.36
CA GLU A 400 12.60 11.91 7.46
C GLU A 400 12.68 13.41 7.14
N CYS A 401 13.60 14.14 7.78
CA CYS A 401 13.77 15.59 7.59
C CYS A 401 15.24 16.07 7.68
N ASN A 402 16.21 15.16 7.67
CA ASN A 402 17.57 15.45 8.10
C ASN A 402 18.58 15.64 6.97
N TYR A 403 18.45 14.92 5.85
CA TYR A 403 19.49 14.91 4.80
C TYR A 403 18.88 15.19 3.42
N LEU A 404 19.08 16.40 2.89
CA LEU A 404 18.55 16.78 1.58
C LEU A 404 19.60 16.58 0.48
N PHE A 405 19.17 15.95 -0.61
CA PHE A 405 19.94 15.75 -1.82
C PHE A 405 19.17 16.28 -3.02
N GLN A 406 19.90 16.76 -4.03
CA GLN A 406 19.34 17.26 -5.28
C GLN A 406 19.99 16.53 -6.45
N CYS A 407 19.18 16.08 -7.41
CA CYS A 407 19.70 15.52 -8.65
C CYS A 407 20.30 16.62 -9.53
N LYS A 408 21.39 16.30 -10.22
CA LYS A 408 22.14 17.21 -11.09
C LYS A 408 22.10 16.74 -12.54
N GLU A 409 22.72 17.53 -13.42
CA GLU A 409 22.76 17.27 -14.86
C GLU A 409 23.49 15.97 -15.25
N ASP A 410 24.31 15.45 -14.35
CA ASP A 410 24.98 14.15 -14.43
C ASP A 410 24.08 12.99 -13.96
N TYR A 411 22.81 13.26 -13.61
CA TYR A 411 21.83 12.31 -13.07
C TYR A 411 22.21 11.70 -11.72
N HIS A 412 23.16 12.32 -11.02
CA HIS A 412 23.60 11.94 -9.67
C HIS A 412 23.05 12.88 -8.60
N LEU A 413 22.89 12.36 -7.39
CA LEU A 413 22.46 13.08 -6.20
C LEU A 413 23.64 13.81 -5.57
N LYS A 414 23.46 15.10 -5.29
CA LYS A 414 24.43 15.90 -4.53
C LYS A 414 23.80 16.38 -3.23
N TYR A 415 24.54 16.15 -2.14
CA TYR A 415 24.15 16.61 -0.81
C TYR A 415 24.05 18.13 -0.75
N LEU A 416 22.97 18.62 -0.14
CA LEU A 416 22.79 20.04 0.19
C LEU A 416 23.06 20.22 1.69
N PRO A 417 24.02 21.08 2.08
CA PRO A 417 24.26 21.39 3.48
C PRO A 417 23.01 21.93 4.18
N GLU A 418 22.79 21.51 5.42
CA GLU A 418 21.62 21.86 6.26
C GLU A 418 21.37 23.38 6.32
N THR A 419 22.44 24.18 6.39
CA THR A 419 22.39 25.64 6.41
C THR A 419 21.75 26.27 5.17
N LYS A 420 21.60 25.53 4.07
CA LYS A 420 20.96 26.03 2.84
C LYS A 420 19.44 25.93 2.86
N TYR A 421 18.89 24.98 3.60
CA TYR A 421 17.48 24.59 3.46
C TYR A 421 16.73 24.48 4.78
N GLN A 422 17.41 24.16 5.89
CA GLN A 422 16.76 24.07 7.19
C GLN A 422 16.57 25.45 7.82
N PRO A 423 15.42 25.70 8.47
CA PRO A 423 15.19 26.93 9.22
C PRO A 423 15.99 26.96 10.53
N GLN A 424 16.24 28.17 11.05
CA GLN A 424 17.13 28.39 12.20
C GLN A 424 16.71 27.64 13.47
N ASN A 425 15.40 27.46 13.69
CA ASN A 425 14.88 26.74 14.85
C ASN A 425 15.20 25.23 14.82
N ILE A 426 15.40 24.65 13.63
CA ILE A 426 15.82 23.26 13.47
C ILE A 426 17.35 23.15 13.57
N LEU A 427 18.07 24.08 12.93
CA LEU A 427 19.53 24.18 13.06
C LEU A 427 20.00 24.38 14.51
N SER A 428 19.14 24.92 15.38
CA SER A 428 19.45 25.10 16.80
C SER A 428 19.26 23.84 17.66
N TRP A 429 18.80 22.72 17.11
CA TRP A 429 18.68 21.47 17.86
C TRP A 429 20.06 21.01 18.31
N SER A 430 20.26 20.94 19.63
CA SER A 430 21.56 20.58 20.18
C SER A 430 21.77 19.07 20.21
N SER A 431 23.02 18.63 20.04
CA SER A 431 23.39 17.22 20.17
C SER A 431 23.02 16.65 21.55
N ASP A 432 23.06 17.47 22.61
CA ASP A 432 22.67 17.04 23.95
C ASP A 432 21.18 16.69 24.05
N GLN A 433 20.31 17.49 23.42
CA GLN A 433 18.86 17.20 23.39
C GLN A 433 18.56 15.95 22.55
N ILE A 434 19.20 15.84 21.38
CA ILE A 434 19.10 14.68 20.47
C ILE A 434 19.51 13.41 21.21
N ASN A 435 20.71 13.40 21.80
CA ASN A 435 21.23 12.24 22.51
C ASN A 435 20.37 11.87 23.71
N ALA A 436 19.85 12.85 24.45
CA ALA A 436 18.98 12.56 25.60
C ALA A 436 17.69 11.80 25.21
N ILE A 437 17.10 12.09 24.06
CA ILE A 437 15.93 11.32 23.55
C ILE A 437 16.37 9.94 23.09
N LEU A 438 17.46 9.85 22.34
CA LEU A 438 17.97 8.59 21.80
C LEU A 438 18.44 7.64 22.91
N ASP A 439 18.99 8.15 24.01
CA ASP A 439 19.38 7.35 25.17
C ASP A 439 18.16 6.69 25.84
N VAL A 440 17.07 7.45 26.00
CA VAL A 440 15.79 6.94 26.53
C VAL A 440 15.20 5.88 25.59
N ALA A 441 15.30 6.11 24.28
CA ALA A 441 14.88 5.14 23.28
C ALA A 441 15.71 3.86 23.36
N GLN A 442 17.04 4.00 23.41
CA GLN A 442 18.01 2.91 23.48
C GLN A 442 17.78 2.04 24.72
N GLU A 443 17.61 2.66 25.90
CA GLU A 443 17.32 1.98 27.16
C GLU A 443 16.04 1.14 27.05
N ASN A 444 14.97 1.72 26.49
CA ASN A 444 13.69 1.02 26.35
C ASN A 444 13.73 -0.12 25.33
N LEU A 445 14.38 0.11 24.18
CA LEU A 445 14.53 -0.93 23.16
C LEU A 445 15.36 -2.10 23.67
N GLN A 446 16.45 -1.84 24.42
CA GLN A 446 17.23 -2.89 25.08
C GLN A 446 16.35 -3.69 26.05
N ARG A 447 15.52 -3.02 26.85
CA ARG A 447 14.56 -3.69 27.74
C ARG A 447 13.59 -4.58 26.97
N CYS A 448 13.02 -4.11 25.85
CA CYS A 448 12.14 -4.91 25.00
C CYS A 448 12.86 -6.14 24.42
N ILE A 449 14.12 -5.98 24.00
CA ILE A 449 14.97 -7.08 23.53
C ILE A 449 15.14 -8.14 24.60
N ASP A 450 15.44 -7.75 25.84
CA ASP A 450 15.70 -8.67 26.94
C ASP A 450 14.41 -9.37 27.40
N GLU A 451 13.30 -8.63 27.54
CA GLU A 451 12.00 -9.15 27.97
C GLU A 451 11.39 -10.12 26.95
N MET A 452 11.47 -9.79 25.66
CA MET A 452 10.94 -10.63 24.58
C MET A 452 11.97 -11.61 23.99
N LYS A 453 13.22 -11.60 24.50
CA LYS A 453 14.35 -12.43 24.06
C LYS A 453 14.62 -12.31 22.56
N LEU A 454 14.56 -11.10 22.03
CA LEU A 454 14.73 -10.83 20.60
C LEU A 454 16.18 -11.05 20.17
N GLN A 455 16.38 -11.78 19.07
CA GLN A 455 17.71 -12.01 18.50
C GLN A 455 18.10 -10.87 17.55
N CYS A 456 18.40 -9.70 18.10
CA CYS A 456 18.73 -8.47 17.36
C CYS A 456 19.72 -7.58 18.14
N THR A 457 20.19 -6.50 17.51
CA THR A 457 21.05 -5.47 18.13
C THR A 457 20.25 -4.22 18.48
N VAL A 458 20.74 -3.35 19.37
CA VAL A 458 19.99 -2.16 19.83
C VAL A 458 20.15 -0.94 18.92
N LEU A 459 21.34 -0.69 18.36
CA LEU A 459 21.61 0.52 17.56
C LEU A 459 20.65 0.68 16.38
N ARG A 460 20.06 -0.45 15.95
CA ARG A 460 18.80 -0.60 15.20
C ARG A 460 18.26 -1.98 15.60
N ILE A 461 16.98 -2.13 15.96
CA ILE A 461 16.37 -3.47 16.09
C ILE A 461 16.33 -4.09 14.71
N VAL A 462 17.46 -4.63 14.28
CA VAL A 462 17.64 -5.33 13.03
C VAL A 462 17.85 -6.79 13.41
N PRO A 463 17.01 -7.72 12.89
CA PRO A 463 17.16 -9.13 13.18
C PRO A 463 18.55 -9.62 12.79
N LYS A 464 19.14 -10.53 13.57
CA LYS A 464 20.33 -11.27 13.13
C LYS A 464 20.02 -12.03 11.82
N PRO A 465 21.02 -12.35 10.99
CA PRO A 465 20.80 -13.10 9.75
C PRO A 465 19.95 -14.37 10.00
N ASN A 466 18.95 -14.60 9.15
CA ASN A 466 17.98 -15.71 9.21
C ASN A 466 17.04 -15.72 10.43
N VAL A 467 16.98 -14.64 11.22
CA VAL A 467 15.98 -14.47 12.28
C VAL A 467 14.84 -13.60 11.75
N LYS A 468 13.60 -14.02 12.02
CA LYS A 468 12.43 -13.19 11.78
C LYS A 468 11.86 -12.72 13.12
N ILE A 469 11.70 -11.42 13.27
CA ILE A 469 10.95 -10.83 14.39
C ILE A 469 9.49 -10.68 13.95
N PHE A 470 8.55 -11.06 14.82
CA PHE A 470 7.14 -10.95 14.50
C PHE A 470 6.69 -9.49 14.52
N ARG A 471 5.73 -9.14 13.67
CA ARG A 471 5.19 -7.77 13.55
C ARG A 471 4.69 -7.25 14.90
N GLU A 472 4.05 -8.11 15.68
CA GLU A 472 3.56 -7.82 17.04
C GLU A 472 4.68 -7.40 17.99
N GLN A 473 5.84 -8.05 17.90
CA GLN A 473 7.00 -7.72 18.73
C GLN A 473 7.61 -6.38 18.32
N LEU A 474 7.68 -6.11 17.02
CA LEU A 474 8.12 -4.82 16.49
C LEU A 474 7.13 -3.70 16.88
N ASP A 475 5.82 -3.94 16.79
CA ASP A 475 4.77 -2.99 17.21
C ASP A 475 4.86 -2.72 18.73
N GLU A 476 5.10 -3.74 19.55
CA GLU A 476 5.33 -3.59 21.01
C GLU A 476 6.57 -2.73 21.30
N CYS A 477 7.71 -3.02 20.66
CA CYS A 477 8.93 -2.21 20.79
C CYS A 477 8.67 -0.74 20.46
N VAL A 478 7.93 -0.45 19.38
CA VAL A 478 7.64 0.93 18.97
C VAL A 478 6.71 1.62 19.97
N LEU A 479 5.56 1.01 20.28
CA LEU A 479 4.56 1.64 21.14
C LEU A 479 5.10 1.87 22.56
N SER A 480 5.84 0.88 23.10
CA SER A 480 6.53 1.00 24.38
C SER A 480 7.55 2.15 24.36
N THR A 481 8.36 2.23 23.30
CA THR A 481 9.40 3.26 23.18
C THR A 481 8.80 4.65 22.99
N GLN A 482 7.76 4.80 22.18
CA GLN A 482 7.00 6.04 22.05
C GLN A 482 6.47 6.50 23.42
N HIS A 483 5.81 5.60 24.15
CA HIS A 483 5.25 5.92 25.46
C HIS A 483 6.36 6.33 26.46
N ARG A 484 7.51 5.65 26.44
CA ARG A 484 8.64 5.96 27.31
C ARG A 484 9.24 7.33 27.00
N ILE A 485 9.47 7.66 25.73
CA ILE A 485 9.97 8.98 25.31
C ILE A 485 8.98 10.08 25.67
N VAL A 486 7.68 9.92 25.38
CA VAL A 486 6.65 10.91 25.72
C VAL A 486 6.61 11.17 27.23
N ASN A 487 6.67 10.12 28.06
CA ASN A 487 6.70 10.28 29.51
C ASN A 487 7.96 11.01 30.00
N TYR A 488 9.11 10.73 29.37
CA TYR A 488 10.34 11.45 29.66
C TYR A 488 10.23 12.94 29.32
N LEU A 489 9.75 13.29 28.11
CA LEU A 489 9.58 14.67 27.66
C LEU A 489 8.56 15.44 28.51
N ASN A 490 7.53 14.78 29.03
CA ASN A 490 6.57 15.37 29.97
C ASN A 490 7.10 15.51 31.41
N SER A 491 8.25 14.93 31.73
CA SER A 491 8.86 15.04 33.06
C SER A 491 9.62 16.36 33.24
N PRO A 492 9.85 16.83 34.49
CA PRO A 492 10.65 18.03 34.75
C PRO A 492 12.07 17.97 34.19
N TRP A 493 12.62 16.77 34.01
CA TRP A 493 13.99 16.54 33.56
C TRP A 493 14.12 16.51 32.03
N GLY A 494 13.10 15.99 31.34
CA GLY A 494 13.09 15.81 29.88
C GLY A 494 12.47 16.97 29.11
N LYS A 495 11.67 17.83 29.76
CA LYS A 495 10.99 18.95 29.08
C LYS A 495 11.94 19.93 28.36
N LYS A 496 13.17 20.09 28.86
CA LYS A 496 14.20 20.91 28.20
C LYS A 496 14.73 20.30 26.89
N ASN A 497 14.46 19.01 26.67
CA ASN A 497 14.88 18.22 25.52
C ASN A 497 13.70 17.95 24.57
N ASP A 498 12.60 18.70 24.66
CA ASP A 498 11.41 18.51 23.82
C ASP A 498 11.71 18.82 22.35
N LEU A 499 12.10 17.77 21.62
CA LEU A 499 12.27 17.77 20.19
C LEU A 499 11.26 16.79 19.56
N PRO A 500 10.76 17.10 18.35
CA PRO A 500 9.96 16.16 17.59
C PRO A 500 10.75 14.88 17.31
N PHE A 501 10.10 13.73 17.43
CA PHE A 501 10.69 12.44 17.10
C PHE A 501 9.65 11.57 16.38
N CYS A 502 10.14 10.53 15.72
CA CYS A 502 9.32 9.46 15.19
C CYS A 502 9.90 8.12 15.64
N ALA A 503 9.05 7.26 16.20
CA ALA A 503 9.40 5.85 16.39
C ALA A 503 8.39 5.02 15.59
N PHE A 504 8.89 4.15 14.72
CA PHE A 504 8.04 3.42 13.79
C PHE A 504 8.57 2.00 13.53
N ASN A 505 7.66 1.17 13.03
CA ASN A 505 7.92 -0.23 12.69
C ASN A 505 8.12 -0.33 11.18
N GLY A 506 9.36 -0.54 10.74
CA GLY A 506 9.78 -0.64 9.34
C GLY A 506 9.52 -2.01 8.72
N GLY A 507 8.53 -2.77 9.23
CA GLY A 507 8.12 -4.05 8.66
C GLY A 507 8.99 -5.22 9.15
N SER A 508 10.31 -5.04 9.16
CA SER A 508 11.29 -6.03 9.62
C SER A 508 12.19 -5.53 10.76
N ASP A 509 12.15 -4.23 11.05
CA ASP A 509 12.97 -3.55 12.04
C ASP A 509 12.20 -2.44 12.79
N VAL A 510 12.84 -1.85 13.80
CA VAL A 510 12.34 -0.68 14.54
C VAL A 510 13.34 0.44 14.47
N TRP A 511 12.82 1.65 14.21
CA TRP A 511 13.58 2.88 14.10
C TRP A 511 13.05 3.93 15.05
N VAL A 512 13.96 4.78 15.53
CA VAL A 512 13.65 5.98 16.30
C VAL A 512 14.49 7.12 15.73
N ASP A 513 13.82 8.02 15.03
CA ASP A 513 14.43 9.17 14.37
C ASP A 513 14.07 10.45 15.11
N ILE A 514 15.01 11.41 15.18
CA ILE A 514 14.72 12.76 15.62
C ILE A 514 14.26 13.57 14.41
N GLY A 515 13.09 14.19 14.53
CA GLY A 515 12.33 14.76 13.43
C GLY A 515 11.22 13.84 12.94
N ASN A 516 10.48 14.29 11.92
CA ASN A 516 9.48 13.49 11.23
C ASN A 516 9.18 14.01 9.81
N LYS A 517 8.52 13.20 8.99
CA LYS A 517 8.12 13.56 7.60
C LYS A 517 7.27 14.83 7.52
N LEU A 518 6.43 15.12 8.52
CA LEU A 518 5.66 16.36 8.59
C LEU A 518 6.60 17.58 8.56
N ILE A 519 7.63 17.57 9.41
CA ILE A 519 8.66 18.62 9.44
C ILE A 519 9.45 18.63 8.14
N GLY A 520 9.78 17.46 7.59
CA GLY A 520 10.47 17.36 6.30
C GLY A 520 9.71 18.07 5.17
N VAL A 521 8.39 17.85 5.08
CA VAL A 521 7.53 18.53 4.10
C VAL A 521 7.42 20.03 4.38
N GLN A 522 7.38 20.47 5.64
CA GLN A 522 7.42 21.90 6.00
C GLN A 522 8.70 22.58 5.50
N ILE A 523 9.84 21.95 5.74
CA ILE A 523 11.15 22.42 5.28
C ILE A 523 11.15 22.53 3.76
N LEU A 524 10.70 21.49 3.05
CA LEU A 524 10.63 21.48 1.58
C LEU A 524 9.73 22.58 1.04
N GLN A 525 8.56 22.80 1.65
CA GLN A 525 7.65 23.88 1.27
C GLN A 525 8.29 25.26 1.40
N GLN A 526 8.95 25.52 2.54
CA GLN A 526 9.65 26.78 2.77
C GLN A 526 10.81 26.97 1.79
N PHE A 527 11.65 25.94 1.64
CA PHE A 527 12.84 25.98 0.80
C PHE A 527 12.52 26.12 -0.70
N LEU A 528 11.48 25.43 -1.18
CA LEU A 528 11.10 25.36 -2.59
C LEU A 528 9.98 26.36 -2.96
N GLY A 529 9.51 27.12 -1.96
CA GLY A 529 8.49 28.15 -2.09
C GLY A 529 7.12 27.61 -2.52
N ALA A 530 6.69 26.47 -1.97
CA ALA A 530 5.37 25.89 -2.21
C ALA A 530 4.48 26.05 -0.97
N THR A 531 3.20 26.36 -1.15
CA THR A 531 2.24 26.41 -0.05
C THR A 531 1.63 25.04 0.23
N PRO A 532 0.99 24.84 1.40
CA PRO A 532 0.17 23.66 1.68
C PRO A 532 -0.84 23.27 0.60
N GLY A 533 -1.48 24.25 -0.05
CA GLY A 533 -2.46 24.02 -1.12
C GLY A 533 -1.84 23.79 -2.51
N GLU A 534 -0.52 23.84 -2.62
CA GLU A 534 0.27 23.56 -3.83
C GLU A 534 1.17 22.35 -3.65
N THR A 535 1.06 21.66 -2.50
CA THR A 535 1.87 20.51 -2.13
C THR A 535 1.01 19.27 -1.99
N LEU A 536 1.39 18.20 -2.69
CA LEU A 536 0.76 16.89 -2.57
C LEU A 536 1.75 15.89 -1.99
N HIS A 537 1.43 15.26 -0.88
CA HIS A 537 2.16 14.11 -0.36
C HIS A 537 1.47 12.80 -0.75
N VAL A 538 2.24 11.80 -1.15
CA VAL A 538 1.79 10.46 -1.48
C VAL A 538 2.48 9.50 -0.53
N GLY A 539 1.73 8.82 0.33
CA GLY A 539 2.29 7.92 1.35
C GLY A 539 1.26 6.95 1.92
N ASP A 540 1.69 6.01 2.76
CA ASP A 540 0.82 5.04 3.40
C ASP A 540 0.42 5.45 4.83
N GLN A 541 -0.85 5.29 5.21
CA GLN A 541 -1.35 5.67 6.54
C GLN A 541 -1.87 4.48 7.34
N PHE A 542 -1.54 3.24 6.94
CA PHE A 542 -2.14 2.03 7.54
C PHE A 542 -1.54 1.67 8.89
N LEU A 543 -0.26 1.94 9.10
CA LEU A 543 0.41 1.56 10.32
C LEU A 543 -0.04 2.49 11.45
N SER A 544 -0.50 1.92 12.56
CA SER A 544 -0.79 2.67 13.79
C SER A 544 0.43 3.44 14.29
N THR A 545 1.61 2.95 13.94
CA THR A 545 2.94 3.54 14.16
C THR A 545 3.50 4.27 12.93
N GLY A 546 2.70 4.50 11.88
CA GLY A 546 3.17 5.06 10.60
C GLY A 546 3.55 6.53 10.69
N ASN A 547 4.61 6.93 9.98
CA ASN A 547 5.20 8.26 10.04
C ASN A 547 4.59 9.27 9.05
N ASP A 548 3.72 8.83 8.14
CA ASP A 548 3.10 9.69 7.11
C ASP A 548 1.82 10.36 7.57
N PHE A 549 1.09 9.80 8.54
CA PHE A 549 -0.21 10.34 8.94
C PHE A 549 -0.15 11.82 9.37
N ALA A 550 0.97 12.24 9.96
CA ALA A 550 1.15 13.61 10.41
C ALA A 550 1.15 14.61 9.23
N THR A 551 1.64 14.22 8.05
CA THR A 551 1.83 15.10 6.87
C THR A 551 0.53 15.74 6.37
N ARG A 552 -0.62 15.10 6.58
CA ARG A 552 -1.94 15.63 6.19
C ARG A 552 -2.35 16.92 6.91
N HIS A 553 -1.69 17.25 8.02
CA HIS A 553 -1.90 18.53 8.70
C HIS A 553 -1.22 19.68 7.97
N GLN A 554 -0.23 19.37 7.11
CA GLN A 554 0.61 20.35 6.43
C GLN A 554 0.32 20.47 4.94
N CYS A 555 -0.17 19.43 4.30
CA CYS A 555 -0.40 19.43 2.87
C CYS A 555 -1.51 18.44 2.49
N CYS A 556 -2.01 18.57 1.26
CA CYS A 556 -2.87 17.57 0.66
C CYS A 556 -2.13 16.22 0.66
N THR A 557 -2.80 15.15 1.11
CA THR A 557 -2.16 13.83 1.21
C THR A 557 -3.02 12.77 0.58
N LEU A 558 -2.42 11.93 -0.26
CA LEU A 558 -3.03 10.71 -0.77
C LEU A 558 -2.67 9.56 0.14
N TRP A 559 -3.68 8.79 0.54
CA TRP A 559 -3.45 7.56 1.29
C TRP A 559 -3.38 6.40 0.31
N ILE A 560 -2.17 5.87 0.12
CA ILE A 560 -1.85 4.75 -0.76
C ILE A 560 -1.60 3.47 0.05
N VAL A 561 -1.84 2.30 -0.56
CA VAL A 561 -1.60 0.98 0.07
C VAL A 561 -0.43 0.21 -0.56
N ASN A 562 -0.05 0.57 -1.80
CA ASN A 562 0.95 -0.14 -2.60
C ASN A 562 1.36 0.68 -3.84
N PRO A 563 2.46 0.30 -4.53
CA PRO A 563 2.91 0.97 -5.75
C PRO A 563 1.90 0.98 -6.91
N ASP A 564 1.04 -0.04 -7.04
CA ASP A 564 -0.01 -0.09 -8.07
C ASP A 564 -1.02 1.06 -7.91
N GLU A 565 -1.41 1.37 -6.67
CA GLU A 565 -2.27 2.51 -6.38
C GLU A 565 -1.56 3.84 -6.65
N THR A 566 -0.26 3.96 -6.32
CA THR A 566 0.57 5.12 -6.71
C THR A 566 0.53 5.32 -8.23
N GLN A 567 0.76 4.27 -9.01
CA GLN A 567 0.70 4.33 -10.47
C GLN A 567 -0.68 4.81 -10.95
N GLY A 568 -1.77 4.27 -10.37
CA GLY A 568 -3.14 4.66 -10.71
C GLY A 568 -3.42 6.14 -10.47
N VAL A 569 -3.04 6.67 -9.30
CA VAL A 569 -3.25 8.09 -8.98
C VAL A 569 -2.39 9.02 -9.84
N LEU A 570 -1.17 8.62 -10.19
CA LEU A 570 -0.31 9.42 -11.04
C LEU A 570 -0.77 9.44 -12.50
N LEU A 571 -1.40 8.38 -13.00
CA LEU A 571 -2.07 8.39 -14.30
C LEU A 571 -3.23 9.40 -14.33
N GLU A 572 -4.07 9.40 -13.28
CA GLU A 572 -5.16 10.38 -13.15
C GLU A 572 -4.62 11.81 -13.07
N LEU A 573 -3.60 12.05 -12.23
CA LEU A 573 -2.95 13.35 -12.11
C LEU A 573 -2.37 13.83 -13.45
N THR A 574 -1.66 12.94 -14.16
CA THR A 574 -1.02 13.29 -15.44
C THR A 574 -2.06 13.68 -16.50
N ALA A 575 -3.20 12.97 -16.56
CA ALA A 575 -4.29 13.32 -17.47
C ALA A 575 -4.87 14.71 -17.15
N LEU A 576 -5.03 15.04 -15.86
CA LEU A 576 -5.50 16.36 -15.42
C LEU A 576 -4.51 17.49 -15.74
N LEU A 577 -3.20 17.23 -15.60
CA LEU A 577 -2.15 18.19 -15.96
C LEU A 577 -2.12 18.46 -17.47
N GLU A 578 -2.27 17.43 -18.30
CA GLU A 578 -2.29 17.56 -19.77
C GLU A 578 -3.53 18.33 -20.27
N ALA A 579 -4.70 18.03 -19.71
CA ALA A 579 -5.94 18.75 -20.04
C ALA A 579 -5.79 20.26 -19.80
N LYS A 580 -5.16 20.66 -18.70
CA LYS A 580 -4.90 22.07 -18.39
C LYS A 580 -3.87 22.73 -19.29
N LYS A 581 -2.82 21.99 -19.68
CA LYS A 581 -1.82 22.50 -20.62
C LYS A 581 -2.47 22.81 -21.97
N SER A 582 -3.37 21.95 -22.41
CA SER A 582 -4.16 22.14 -23.64
C SER A 582 -5.08 23.36 -23.53
N GLU A 583 -5.80 23.52 -22.41
CA GLU A 583 -6.68 24.67 -22.15
C GLU A 583 -5.91 26.01 -22.15
N ARG A 584 -4.75 26.07 -21.47
CA ARG A 584 -3.89 27.28 -21.50
C ARG A 584 -3.40 27.59 -22.91
N SER A 585 -3.00 26.58 -23.67
CA SER A 585 -2.52 26.77 -25.05
C SER A 585 -3.63 27.33 -25.95
N LEU A 586 -4.86 26.82 -25.80
CA LEU A 586 -6.05 27.33 -26.51
C LEU A 586 -6.38 28.79 -26.13
N LEU A 587 -6.37 29.12 -24.84
CA LEU A 587 -6.60 30.49 -24.38
C LEU A 587 -5.53 31.46 -24.91
N THR A 588 -4.27 31.05 -24.96
CA THR A 588 -3.17 31.87 -25.50
C THR A 588 -3.34 32.12 -27.00
N LEU A 589 -3.78 31.10 -27.75
CA LEU A 589 -4.10 31.24 -29.18
C LEU A 589 -5.31 32.15 -29.42
N LEU A 590 -6.34 32.07 -28.57
CA LEU A 590 -7.51 32.93 -28.63
C LEU A 590 -7.16 34.40 -28.33
N ASP A 591 -6.31 34.66 -27.34
CA ASP A 591 -5.83 36.00 -27.03
C ASP A 591 -4.99 36.59 -28.18
N HIS A 592 -4.11 35.79 -28.79
CA HIS A 592 -3.38 36.21 -29.99
C HIS A 592 -4.32 36.49 -31.19
N SER A 593 -5.39 35.71 -31.35
CA SER A 593 -6.37 35.94 -32.42
C SER A 593 -7.20 37.22 -32.19
N LYS A 594 -7.53 37.55 -30.93
CA LYS A 594 -8.17 38.82 -30.57
C LYS A 594 -7.27 40.01 -30.83
N ILE A 595 -5.99 39.92 -30.48
CA ILE A 595 -5.01 40.99 -30.76
C ILE A 595 -4.86 41.21 -32.28
N LEU A 596 -4.88 40.13 -33.07
CA LEU A 596 -4.84 40.22 -34.54
C LEU A 596 -6.11 40.85 -35.13
N LEU A 597 -7.29 40.49 -34.62
CA LEU A 597 -8.56 41.10 -35.06
C LEU A 597 -8.63 42.58 -34.69
N ASP A 598 -8.23 42.96 -33.47
CA ASP A 598 -8.22 44.36 -33.03
C ASP A 598 -7.21 45.20 -33.85
N SER A 599 -6.11 44.60 -34.30
CA SER A 599 -5.11 45.25 -35.17
C SER A 599 -5.53 45.42 -36.63
N GLN A 600 -6.61 44.76 -37.08
CA GLN A 600 -7.18 44.92 -38.42
C GLN A 600 -8.34 45.94 -38.46
N THR A 601 -8.74 46.47 -37.31
CA THR A 601 -9.81 47.48 -37.16
C THR A 601 -9.29 48.89 -36.85
N ILE A 602 -8.00 49.17 -37.02
CA ILE A 602 -7.40 50.51 -36.88
C ILE A 602 -7.00 51.07 -38.24
#